data_AF-A0A8C4VRR8-F1
#
_entry.id   AF-A0A8C4VRR8-F1
#
_cell.length_a   1.000
_cell.length_b   1.000
_cell.length_c   1.000
_cell.angle_alpha   90.00
_cell.angle_beta   90.00
_cell.angle_gamma   90.00
#
_symmetry.space_group_name_H-M   'P 1'
#
loop_
_entity.id
_entity.type
_entity.pdbx_description
1 polymer ?
#
loop_
_entity_poly.entity_id
_entity_poly.type
_entity_poly.pdbx_seq_one_letter_code
_entity_poly.pdbx_strand_id
1 'polypeptide(L)'
;MGELEGRKGAWGYVAGGMGGVSQAIASAAAAHGADLFTEKPVARMLLGPRGEAQGVVLQDGTEVKSKLVLSNASAQHTFLQLVPPEQLPEEFLQHVAQLDTRSPVTKINVAVDRLPSFLAAPNAGDGRPLPHHQCSIHLNCEDTCILHRAFQEASRGEPSTRPMIELCIPSALDPTLAPPGCHVVSLFTQYTPYTLAGGRPWDEQEQNAYADRVFDWVEAYAPGFKASVVGRDILTPPALEKIFGLPGGNIFHGAMSLDQLYFARPVPSYSGYRSPVPGLYLCGSGAHPGGGVMGAAGRNAASVALEDFKRHTGLARGKGWWLS
;
A
#
# COMPACT_ATOMS: atom_id res chain seq x y z
N MET A 1 -3.21 -1.39 18.95
CA MET A 1 -2.50 -0.57 17.95
C MET A 1 -3.48 0.50 17.50
N GLY A 2 -3.06 1.76 17.37
CA GLY A 2 -3.92 2.87 16.96
C GLY A 2 -4.53 3.67 18.12
N GLU A 3 -4.67 4.98 17.91
CA GLU A 3 -5.40 5.93 18.75
C GLU A 3 -6.18 6.85 17.81
N LEU A 4 -7.46 7.08 18.10
CA LEU A 4 -8.29 8.03 17.38
C LEU A 4 -8.84 9.03 18.40
N GLU A 5 -8.51 10.31 18.24
CA GLU A 5 -8.99 11.40 19.11
C GLU A 5 -8.82 11.12 20.62
N GLY A 6 -7.64 10.67 21.04
CA GLY A 6 -7.38 10.33 22.46
C GLY A 6 -7.87 8.96 22.90
N ARG A 7 -8.58 8.21 22.04
CA ARG A 7 -9.12 6.88 22.34
C ARG A 7 -8.21 5.78 21.82
N LYS A 8 -7.49 5.14 22.73
CA LYS A 8 -6.62 3.99 22.40
C LYS A 8 -7.43 2.82 21.86
N GLY A 9 -6.96 2.22 20.78
CA GLY A 9 -7.57 1.07 20.12
C GLY A 9 -8.82 1.39 19.30
N ALA A 10 -9.22 2.66 19.21
CA ALA A 10 -10.31 3.08 18.34
C ALA A 10 -9.87 3.13 16.87
N TRP A 11 -10.80 2.80 15.99
CA TRP A 11 -10.65 2.84 14.54
C TRP A 11 -11.65 3.85 13.97
N GLY A 12 -11.27 4.52 12.90
CA GLY A 12 -12.10 5.54 12.26
C GLY A 12 -12.10 5.36 10.75
N TYR A 13 -13.19 5.80 10.13
CA TYR A 13 -13.28 5.94 8.68
C TYR A 13 -13.07 7.40 8.32
N VAL A 14 -12.38 7.62 7.20
CA VAL A 14 -12.17 8.97 6.67
C VAL A 14 -13.41 9.37 5.89
N ALA A 15 -14.04 10.47 6.27
CA ALA A 15 -15.13 11.06 5.50
C ALA A 15 -14.65 11.44 4.09
N GLY A 16 -15.41 11.08 3.06
CA GLY A 16 -15.01 11.15 1.65
C GLY A 16 -14.04 10.05 1.20
N GLY A 17 -13.74 9.08 2.08
CA GLY A 17 -12.83 7.97 1.81
C GLY A 17 -11.34 8.32 1.89
N MET A 18 -10.48 7.32 1.64
CA MET A 18 -9.03 7.46 1.82
C MET A 18 -8.36 8.50 0.89
N GLY A 19 -8.99 8.83 -0.25
CA GLY A 19 -8.52 9.93 -1.10
C GLY A 19 -8.50 11.28 -0.39
N GLY A 20 -9.39 11.49 0.58
CA GLY A 20 -9.43 12.69 1.41
C GLY A 20 -8.16 12.89 2.24
N VAL A 21 -7.52 11.81 2.72
CA VAL A 21 -6.24 11.91 3.45
C VAL A 21 -5.13 12.41 2.53
N SER A 22 -5.01 11.83 1.33
CA SER A 22 -4.01 12.24 0.36
C SER A 22 -4.21 13.69 -0.07
N GLN A 23 -5.45 14.12 -0.31
CA GLN A 23 -5.78 15.49 -0.67
C GLN A 23 -5.48 16.48 0.48
N ALA A 24 -5.76 16.09 1.73
CA ALA A 24 -5.45 16.91 2.90
C ALA A 24 -3.94 17.11 3.05
N ILE A 25 -3.14 16.04 2.88
CA ILE A 25 -1.67 16.12 2.91
C ILE A 25 -1.15 17.02 1.78
N ALA A 26 -1.65 16.83 0.56
CA ALA A 26 -1.28 17.66 -0.59
C ALA A 26 -1.60 19.14 -0.35
N SER A 27 -2.79 19.44 0.16
CA SER A 27 -3.23 20.81 0.45
C SER A 27 -2.39 21.46 1.55
N ALA A 28 -2.07 20.72 2.61
CA ALA A 28 -1.18 21.19 3.68
C ALA A 28 0.23 21.48 3.16
N ALA A 29 0.78 20.60 2.31
CA ALA A 29 2.08 20.81 1.69
C ALA A 29 2.09 22.07 0.80
N ALA A 30 1.08 22.24 -0.04
CA ALA A 30 0.94 23.41 -0.91
C ALA A 30 0.79 24.72 -0.10
N ALA A 31 0.02 24.70 1.00
CA ALA A 31 -0.10 25.84 1.91
C ALA A 31 1.24 26.23 2.57
N HIS A 32 2.19 25.29 2.67
CA HIS A 32 3.55 25.53 3.13
C HIS A 32 4.56 25.76 1.99
N GLY A 33 4.09 26.01 0.77
CA GLY A 33 4.92 26.39 -0.38
C GLY A 33 5.51 25.22 -1.15
N ALA A 34 4.98 24.00 -1.01
CA ALA A 34 5.38 22.88 -1.85
C ALA A 34 4.69 22.95 -3.23
N ASP A 35 5.47 22.79 -4.29
CA ASP A 35 4.94 22.57 -5.64
C ASP A 35 4.62 21.09 -5.85
N LEU A 36 3.46 20.80 -6.45
CA LEU A 36 2.99 19.44 -6.71
C LEU A 36 2.89 19.20 -8.21
N PHE A 37 3.61 18.18 -8.68
CA PHE A 37 3.64 17.79 -10.08
C PHE A 37 3.04 16.38 -10.22
N THR A 38 1.88 16.29 -10.89
CA THR A 38 1.23 15.02 -11.25
C THR A 38 1.54 14.65 -12.69
N GLU A 39 1.39 13.36 -13.05
CA GLU A 39 1.65 12.88 -14.42
C GLU A 39 3.08 13.20 -14.92
N LYS A 40 4.03 13.27 -13.98
CA LYS A 40 5.45 13.54 -14.22
C LYS A 40 6.31 12.39 -13.69
N PRO A 41 6.36 11.22 -14.38
CA PRO A 41 7.15 10.10 -13.90
C PRO A 41 8.64 10.45 -13.90
N VAL A 42 9.32 10.07 -12.82
CA VAL A 42 10.79 10.20 -12.72
C VAL A 42 11.44 9.10 -13.56
N ALA A 43 12.35 9.49 -14.44
CA ALA A 43 13.10 8.55 -15.29
C ALA A 43 14.40 8.08 -14.63
N ARG A 44 15.13 8.97 -13.95
CA ARG A 44 16.37 8.63 -13.24
C ARG A 44 16.75 9.66 -12.18
N MET A 45 17.62 9.25 -11.27
CA MET A 45 18.29 10.12 -10.31
C MET A 45 19.35 10.96 -11.02
N LEU A 46 19.41 12.27 -10.70
CA LEU A 46 20.51 13.13 -11.13
C LEU A 46 21.61 13.04 -10.06
N LEU A 47 22.81 12.61 -10.45
CA LEU A 47 23.93 12.39 -9.54
C LEU A 47 25.11 13.32 -9.85
N GLY A 48 25.78 13.76 -8.78
CA GLY A 48 26.98 14.58 -8.85
C GLY A 48 28.26 13.77 -9.09
N PRO A 49 29.41 14.45 -9.27
CA PRO A 49 30.69 13.80 -9.53
C PRO A 49 31.19 12.86 -8.42
N ARG A 50 30.68 13.01 -7.19
CA ARG A 50 31.03 12.14 -6.05
C ARG A 50 29.92 11.14 -5.73
N GLY A 51 28.96 10.96 -6.64
CA GLY A 51 27.82 10.06 -6.48
C GLY A 51 26.71 10.59 -5.57
N GLU A 52 26.74 11.87 -5.19
CA GLU A 52 25.68 12.48 -4.38
C GLU A 52 24.42 12.83 -5.20
N ALA A 53 23.24 12.73 -4.60
CA ALA A 53 22.00 13.15 -5.25
C ALA A 53 21.97 14.67 -5.48
N GLN A 54 21.65 15.08 -6.71
CA GLN A 54 21.48 16.48 -7.13
C GLN A 54 20.07 16.78 -7.67
N GLY A 55 19.16 15.82 -7.60
CA GLY A 55 17.79 15.95 -8.08
C GLY A 55 17.33 14.74 -8.86
N VAL A 56 16.38 14.95 -9.76
CA VAL A 56 15.80 13.91 -10.62
C VAL A 56 15.63 14.41 -12.05
N VAL A 57 15.62 13.48 -13.00
CA VAL A 57 15.25 13.73 -14.39
C VAL A 57 13.91 13.07 -14.67
N LEU A 58 12.96 13.82 -15.21
CA LEU A 58 11.64 13.33 -15.58
C LEU A 58 11.68 12.61 -16.93
N GLN A 59 10.63 11.83 -17.26
CA GLN A 59 10.54 11.13 -18.54
C GLN A 59 10.53 12.06 -19.77
N ASP A 60 10.08 13.31 -19.62
CA ASP A 60 10.13 14.33 -20.68
C ASP A 60 11.51 15.01 -20.83
N GLY A 61 12.50 14.58 -20.03
CA GLY A 61 13.86 15.12 -20.03
C GLY A 61 14.07 16.33 -19.12
N THR A 62 13.02 16.85 -18.49
CA THR A 62 13.13 17.97 -17.54
C THR A 62 13.97 17.57 -16.33
N GLU A 63 14.95 18.41 -15.97
CA GLU A 63 15.74 18.25 -14.76
C GLU A 63 15.15 19.06 -13.61
N VAL A 64 14.88 18.39 -12.48
CA VAL A 64 14.46 19.03 -11.23
C VAL A 64 15.62 18.91 -10.24
N LYS A 65 16.33 20.03 -10.01
CA LYS A 65 17.51 20.05 -9.14
C LYS A 65 17.11 20.19 -7.67
N SER A 66 17.78 19.43 -6.80
CA SER A 66 17.59 19.50 -5.35
C SER A 66 18.89 19.15 -4.61
N LYS A 67 18.95 19.54 -3.33
CA LYS A 67 20.08 19.16 -2.45
C LYS A 67 19.88 17.81 -1.78
N LEU A 68 18.62 17.36 -1.68
CA LEU A 68 18.19 16.10 -1.08
C LEU A 68 17.06 15.52 -1.92
N VAL A 69 16.93 14.20 -1.94
CA VAL A 69 15.84 13.47 -2.57
C VAL A 69 15.27 12.47 -1.57
N LEU A 70 13.96 12.53 -1.33
CA LEU A 70 13.25 11.54 -0.53
C LEU A 70 12.39 10.69 -1.47
N SER A 71 12.75 9.42 -1.65
CA SER A 71 12.02 8.49 -2.50
C SER A 71 10.94 7.76 -1.70
N ASN A 72 9.68 7.98 -2.09
CA ASN A 72 8.53 7.22 -1.58
C ASN A 72 8.28 5.93 -2.39
N ALA A 73 8.97 5.74 -3.51
CA ALA A 73 8.88 4.52 -4.29
C ALA A 73 9.44 3.31 -3.52
N SER A 74 9.20 2.09 -4.00
CA SER A 74 9.81 0.89 -3.42
C SER A 74 11.34 0.94 -3.49
N ALA A 75 12.02 0.19 -2.61
CA ALA A 75 13.47 0.09 -2.65
C ALA A 75 13.96 -0.47 -4.00
N GLN A 76 13.29 -1.50 -4.53
CA GLN A 76 13.58 -2.06 -5.85
C GLN A 76 13.43 -1.03 -6.97
N HIS A 77 12.32 -0.28 -7.01
CA HIS A 77 12.15 0.75 -8.04
C HIS A 77 13.20 1.85 -7.90
N THR A 78 13.45 2.34 -6.68
CA THR A 78 14.42 3.40 -6.43
C THR A 78 15.83 2.98 -6.84
N PHE A 79 16.32 1.84 -6.37
CA PHE A 79 17.74 1.47 -6.49
C PHE A 79 18.06 0.61 -7.70
N LEU A 80 17.09 -0.10 -8.29
CA LEU A 80 17.31 -0.94 -9.47
C LEU A 80 16.88 -0.25 -10.78
N GLN A 81 16.02 0.77 -10.72
CA GLN A 81 15.51 1.45 -11.93
C GLN A 81 15.92 2.92 -12.01
N LEU A 82 15.90 3.66 -10.90
CA LEU A 82 16.16 5.11 -10.92
C LEU A 82 17.63 5.47 -10.67
N VAL A 83 18.40 4.64 -9.97
CA VAL A 83 19.82 4.89 -9.68
C VAL A 83 20.69 4.03 -10.60
N PRO A 84 21.73 4.59 -11.26
CA PRO A 84 22.67 3.80 -12.03
C PRO A 84 23.39 2.76 -11.15
N PRO A 85 23.46 1.48 -11.56
CA PRO A 85 23.98 0.40 -10.72
C PRO A 85 25.45 0.61 -10.32
N GLU A 86 26.25 1.26 -11.16
CA GLU A 86 27.67 1.56 -10.89
C GLU A 86 27.88 2.55 -9.72
N GLN A 87 26.82 3.21 -9.26
CA GLN A 87 26.84 4.13 -8.11
C GLN A 87 26.47 3.44 -6.80
N LEU A 88 26.16 2.15 -6.84
CA LEU A 88 25.72 1.37 -5.70
C LEU A 88 26.68 0.22 -5.42
N PRO A 89 26.93 -0.13 -4.14
CA PRO A 89 27.68 -1.33 -3.81
C PRO A 89 26.99 -2.58 -4.36
N GLU A 90 27.75 -3.48 -4.98
CA GLU A 90 27.23 -4.73 -5.55
C GLU A 90 26.41 -5.55 -4.54
N GLU A 91 26.92 -5.69 -3.31
CA GLU A 91 26.23 -6.39 -2.22
C GLU A 91 24.87 -5.73 -1.89
N PHE A 92 24.77 -4.40 -1.95
CA PHE A 92 23.51 -3.70 -1.71
C PHE A 92 22.49 -3.97 -2.82
N LEU A 93 22.93 -3.93 -4.09
CA LEU A 93 22.09 -4.25 -5.23
C LEU A 93 21.54 -5.68 -5.16
N GLN A 94 22.40 -6.65 -4.81
CA GLN A 94 22.02 -8.04 -4.65
C GLN A 94 20.93 -8.21 -3.58
N HIS A 95 21.10 -7.58 -2.41
CA HIS A 95 20.09 -7.64 -1.35
C HIS A 95 18.78 -6.98 -1.76
N VAL A 96 18.81 -5.81 -2.41
CA VAL A 96 17.58 -5.13 -2.86
C VAL A 96 16.86 -5.95 -3.94
N ALA A 97 17.59 -6.56 -4.88
CA ALA A 97 17.03 -7.42 -5.92
C ALA A 97 16.36 -8.67 -5.35
N GLN A 98 16.85 -9.20 -4.23
CA GLN A 98 16.32 -10.40 -3.59
C GLN A 98 15.14 -10.14 -2.64
N LEU A 99 14.77 -8.87 -2.40
CA LEU A 99 13.61 -8.55 -1.57
C LEU A 99 12.36 -9.23 -2.10
N ASP A 100 11.71 -10.02 -1.25
CA ASP A 100 10.41 -10.58 -1.55
C ASP A 100 9.38 -9.45 -1.49
N THR A 101 8.89 -9.05 -2.64
CA THR A 101 7.82 -8.05 -2.81
C THR A 101 6.57 -8.68 -3.39
N ARG A 102 6.43 -10.01 -3.38
CA ARG A 102 5.24 -10.67 -3.90
C ARG A 102 4.06 -10.38 -2.98
N SER A 103 2.96 -9.94 -3.58
CA SER A 103 1.70 -9.75 -2.87
C SER A 103 0.88 -11.02 -2.89
N PRO A 104 0.34 -11.45 -1.75
CA PRO A 104 -0.63 -12.52 -1.70
C PRO A 104 -2.08 -11.98 -1.85
N VAL A 105 -2.29 -10.72 -2.27
CA VAL A 105 -3.58 -10.03 -2.14
C VAL A 105 -4.20 -9.70 -3.49
N THR A 106 -5.51 -9.95 -3.61
CA THR A 106 -6.37 -9.30 -4.61
C THR A 106 -7.36 -8.39 -3.91
N LYS A 107 -7.53 -7.18 -4.44
CA LYS A 107 -8.60 -6.27 -4.01
C LYS A 107 -9.72 -6.28 -5.05
N ILE A 108 -10.96 -6.41 -4.60
CA ILE A 108 -12.15 -6.33 -5.45
C ILE A 108 -13.07 -5.26 -4.88
N ASN A 109 -13.28 -4.18 -5.63
CA ASN A 109 -14.31 -3.20 -5.31
C ASN A 109 -15.61 -3.64 -6.00
N VAL A 110 -16.72 -3.68 -5.27
CA VAL A 110 -18.01 -4.13 -5.76
C VAL A 110 -19.05 -3.05 -5.48
N ALA A 111 -19.75 -2.62 -6.52
CA ALA A 111 -20.93 -1.80 -6.38
C ALA A 111 -22.16 -2.72 -6.26
N VAL A 112 -22.99 -2.49 -5.25
CA VAL A 112 -24.22 -3.26 -5.01
C VAL A 112 -25.43 -2.36 -4.87
N ASP A 113 -26.60 -2.82 -5.30
CA ASP A 113 -27.88 -2.09 -5.25
C ASP A 113 -28.64 -2.21 -3.91
N ARG A 114 -28.09 -3.00 -2.97
CA ARG A 114 -28.61 -3.19 -1.61
C ARG A 114 -27.52 -3.76 -0.71
N LEU A 115 -27.66 -3.57 0.60
CA LEU A 115 -26.77 -4.17 1.59
C LEU A 115 -26.84 -5.71 1.53
N PRO A 116 -25.69 -6.41 1.68
CA PRO A 116 -25.69 -7.86 1.90
C PRO A 116 -26.57 -8.20 3.12
N SER A 117 -27.28 -9.33 3.09
CA SER A 117 -28.03 -9.81 4.25
C SER A 117 -27.42 -11.11 4.72
N PHE A 118 -26.61 -11.04 5.78
CA PHE A 118 -25.86 -12.19 6.28
C PHE A 118 -26.76 -13.18 7.02
N LEU A 119 -26.55 -14.48 6.83
CA LEU A 119 -27.31 -15.55 7.50
C LEU A 119 -27.23 -15.45 9.03
N ALA A 120 -26.07 -15.07 9.56
CA ALA A 120 -25.84 -14.91 11.00
C ALA A 120 -26.46 -13.63 11.59
N ALA A 121 -26.75 -12.63 10.75
CA ALA A 121 -27.33 -11.36 11.16
C ALA A 121 -28.17 -10.75 10.02
N PRO A 122 -29.39 -11.28 9.79
CA PRO A 122 -30.23 -10.84 8.67
C PRO A 122 -30.67 -9.37 8.76
N ASN A 123 -30.95 -8.76 7.61
CA ASN A 123 -31.39 -7.37 7.53
C ASN A 123 -32.81 -7.17 8.11
N ALA A 124 -33.06 -6.00 8.69
CA ALA A 124 -34.35 -5.64 9.29
C ALA A 124 -35.45 -5.22 8.28
N GLY A 125 -35.14 -5.23 6.98
CA GLY A 125 -36.07 -4.95 5.88
C GLY A 125 -36.26 -3.48 5.50
N ASP A 126 -35.75 -2.53 6.29
CA ASP A 126 -35.85 -1.07 6.05
C ASP A 126 -34.71 -0.49 5.19
N GLY A 127 -33.78 -1.35 4.76
CA GLY A 127 -32.62 -0.98 3.93
C GLY A 127 -31.53 -0.19 4.67
N ARG A 128 -31.62 -0.03 5.99
CA ARG A 128 -30.64 0.75 6.75
C ARG A 128 -29.41 -0.07 7.11
N PRO A 129 -28.20 0.55 7.14
CA PRO A 129 -27.02 -0.08 7.69
C PRO A 129 -27.21 -0.51 9.15
N LEU A 130 -26.80 -1.73 9.47
CA LEU A 130 -26.79 -2.31 10.81
C LEU A 130 -25.36 -2.29 11.37
N PRO A 131 -25.14 -2.49 12.68
CA PRO A 131 -23.80 -2.41 13.27
C PRO A 131 -22.75 -3.30 12.59
N HIS A 132 -23.12 -4.49 12.12
CA HIS A 132 -22.20 -5.39 11.43
C HIS A 132 -21.80 -4.89 10.03
N HIS A 133 -22.61 -4.05 9.36
CA HIS A 133 -22.22 -3.39 8.11
C HIS A 133 -21.15 -2.31 8.30
N GLN A 134 -20.92 -1.88 9.55
CA GLN A 134 -20.04 -0.77 9.90
C GLN A 134 -18.71 -1.24 10.50
N CYS A 135 -18.41 -2.54 10.45
CA CYS A 135 -17.15 -3.12 10.91
C CYS A 135 -16.41 -3.83 9.77
N SER A 136 -15.20 -4.33 10.06
CA SER A 136 -14.56 -5.32 9.17
C SER A 136 -15.23 -6.68 9.38
N ILE A 137 -15.58 -7.35 8.28
CA ILE A 137 -16.22 -8.66 8.25
C ILE A 137 -15.20 -9.64 7.67
N HIS A 138 -14.92 -10.72 8.40
CA HIS A 138 -13.98 -11.75 7.96
C HIS A 138 -14.74 -13.04 7.63
N LEU A 139 -14.53 -13.57 6.43
CA LEU A 139 -15.13 -14.82 5.95
C LEU A 139 -14.03 -15.82 5.58
N ASN A 140 -14.31 -17.11 5.71
CA ASN A 140 -13.36 -18.19 5.41
C ASN A 140 -12.12 -18.23 6.32
N CYS A 141 -12.27 -17.77 7.57
CA CYS A 141 -11.26 -17.87 8.63
C CYS A 141 -11.75 -18.68 9.83
N GLU A 142 -12.72 -19.56 9.64
CA GLU A 142 -13.30 -20.34 10.75
C GLU A 142 -12.29 -21.34 11.32
N ASP A 143 -11.31 -21.76 10.51
CA ASP A 143 -10.31 -22.77 10.86
C ASP A 143 -8.96 -22.49 10.19
N THR A 144 -7.85 -22.74 10.90
CA THR A 144 -6.49 -22.49 10.41
C THR A 144 -6.08 -23.42 9.26
N CYS A 145 -6.66 -24.61 9.14
CA CYS A 145 -6.49 -25.52 8.01
C CYS A 145 -7.05 -24.94 6.71
N ILE A 146 -8.11 -24.12 6.77
CA ILE A 146 -8.66 -23.42 5.59
C ILE A 146 -7.59 -22.43 5.08
N LEU A 147 -7.06 -21.61 5.99
CA LEU A 147 -6.00 -20.64 5.67
C LEU A 147 -4.73 -21.34 5.17
N HIS A 148 -4.35 -22.45 5.79
CA HIS A 148 -3.19 -23.24 5.38
C HIS A 148 -3.37 -23.82 3.97
N ARG A 149 -4.55 -24.33 3.64
CA ARG A 149 -4.86 -24.84 2.29
C ARG A 149 -4.79 -23.71 1.26
N ALA A 150 -5.38 -22.56 1.55
CA ALA A 150 -5.33 -21.39 0.69
C ALA A 150 -3.88 -20.95 0.42
N PHE A 151 -3.04 -20.93 1.47
CA PHE A 151 -1.61 -20.68 1.35
C PHE A 151 -0.91 -21.71 0.46
N GLN A 152 -1.20 -23.01 0.63
CA GLN A 152 -0.60 -24.08 -0.18
C GLN A 152 -0.98 -23.96 -1.67
N GLU A 153 -2.24 -23.64 -1.97
CA GLU A 153 -2.71 -23.37 -3.34
C GLU A 153 -1.93 -22.20 -3.96
N ALA A 154 -1.89 -21.06 -3.26
CA ALA A 154 -1.17 -19.88 -3.74
C ALA A 154 0.34 -20.14 -3.94
N SER A 155 0.94 -20.95 -3.06
CA SER A 155 2.36 -21.36 -3.17
C SER A 155 2.64 -22.20 -4.42
N ARG A 156 1.63 -22.86 -5.00
CA ARG A 156 1.70 -23.57 -6.28
C ARG A 156 1.34 -22.70 -7.49
N GLY A 157 1.05 -21.41 -7.28
CA GLY A 157 0.55 -20.51 -8.33
C GLY A 157 -0.95 -20.67 -8.60
N GLU A 158 -1.70 -21.35 -7.72
CA GLU A 158 -3.14 -21.54 -7.87
C GLU A 158 -3.88 -20.49 -7.03
N PRO A 159 -4.77 -19.64 -7.61
CA PRO A 159 -5.61 -18.76 -6.81
C PRO A 159 -6.50 -19.59 -5.89
N SER A 160 -6.58 -19.22 -4.61
CA SER A 160 -7.25 -20.08 -3.65
C SER A 160 -8.69 -20.41 -4.04
N THR A 161 -9.07 -21.67 -3.80
CA THR A 161 -10.44 -22.15 -4.02
C THR A 161 -11.40 -21.65 -2.93
N ARG A 162 -10.89 -21.38 -1.73
CA ARG A 162 -11.60 -20.78 -0.59
C ARG A 162 -10.70 -19.72 0.06
N PRO A 163 -10.57 -18.53 -0.56
CA PRO A 163 -9.72 -17.48 -0.02
C PRO A 163 -10.30 -16.94 1.28
N MET A 164 -9.43 -16.51 2.19
CA MET A 164 -9.81 -15.63 3.30
C MET A 164 -10.23 -14.28 2.73
N ILE A 165 -11.39 -13.78 3.14
CA ILE A 165 -11.99 -12.55 2.64
C ILE A 165 -12.14 -11.57 3.80
N GLU A 166 -11.49 -10.42 3.71
CA GLU A 166 -11.80 -9.25 4.50
C GLU A 166 -12.74 -8.34 3.72
N LEU A 167 -13.96 -8.14 4.23
CA LEU A 167 -15.04 -7.39 3.61
C LEU A 167 -15.34 -6.15 4.46
N CYS A 168 -15.33 -4.99 3.82
CA CYS A 168 -15.76 -3.72 4.43
C CYS A 168 -16.82 -3.05 3.55
N ILE A 169 -17.79 -2.37 4.16
CA ILE A 169 -18.83 -1.60 3.45
C ILE A 169 -18.68 -0.12 3.85
N PRO A 170 -17.69 0.61 3.32
CA PRO A 170 -17.43 1.99 3.76
C PRO A 170 -18.63 2.92 3.56
N SER A 171 -19.44 2.69 2.52
CA SER A 171 -20.68 3.43 2.26
C SER A 171 -21.78 3.24 3.33
N ALA A 172 -21.67 2.23 4.19
CA ALA A 172 -22.56 2.04 5.34
C ALA A 172 -22.30 3.07 6.46
N LEU A 173 -21.08 3.64 6.50
CA LEU A 173 -20.67 4.68 7.44
C LEU A 173 -20.68 6.06 6.80
N ASP A 174 -20.30 6.14 5.53
CA ASP A 174 -20.26 7.38 4.77
C ASP A 174 -21.15 7.30 3.52
N PRO A 175 -22.38 7.86 3.57
CA PRO A 175 -23.31 7.80 2.45
C PRO A 175 -22.87 8.62 1.23
N THR A 176 -21.81 9.43 1.33
CA THR A 176 -21.27 10.18 0.18
C THR A 176 -20.53 9.29 -0.83
N LEU A 177 -20.18 8.06 -0.42
CA LEU A 177 -19.40 7.11 -1.23
C LEU A 177 -20.24 6.32 -2.24
N ALA A 178 -21.58 6.40 -2.17
CA ALA A 178 -22.47 5.68 -3.08
C ALA A 178 -23.78 6.47 -3.30
N PRO A 179 -24.47 6.29 -4.45
CA PRO A 179 -25.82 6.80 -4.64
C PRO A 179 -26.80 6.28 -3.58
N PRO A 180 -27.90 7.01 -3.29
CA PRO A 180 -28.90 6.57 -2.32
C PRO A 180 -29.44 5.16 -2.62
N GLY A 181 -29.41 4.27 -1.62
CA GLY A 181 -29.83 2.88 -1.73
C GLY A 181 -28.76 1.92 -2.27
N CYS A 182 -27.69 2.45 -2.88
CA CYS A 182 -26.56 1.66 -3.35
C CYS A 182 -25.42 1.67 -2.33
N HIS A 183 -24.54 0.68 -2.42
CA HIS A 183 -23.38 0.55 -1.55
C HIS A 183 -22.13 0.14 -2.31
N VAL A 184 -20.98 0.57 -1.81
CA VAL A 184 -19.66 0.05 -2.20
C VAL A 184 -19.21 -0.94 -1.15
N VAL A 185 -18.89 -2.15 -1.60
CA VAL A 185 -18.30 -3.25 -0.82
C VAL A 185 -16.86 -3.43 -1.30
N SER A 186 -15.90 -3.37 -0.37
CA SER A 186 -14.48 -3.62 -0.64
C SER A 186 -14.14 -5.01 -0.11
N LEU A 187 -13.66 -5.89 -0.99
CA LEU A 187 -13.16 -7.22 -0.65
C LEU A 187 -11.64 -7.23 -0.78
N PHE A 188 -10.95 -7.60 0.28
CA PHE A 188 -9.53 -7.93 0.27
C PHE A 188 -9.39 -9.43 0.46
N THR A 189 -8.88 -10.12 -0.55
CA THR A 189 -8.71 -11.57 -0.49
C THR A 189 -7.24 -11.93 -0.33
N GLN A 190 -6.97 -12.88 0.55
CA GLN A 190 -5.62 -13.38 0.81
C GLN A 190 -5.33 -14.64 -0.01
N TYR A 191 -4.05 -14.92 -0.21
CA TYR A 191 -3.53 -16.08 -0.94
C TYR A 191 -3.90 -16.09 -2.43
N THR A 192 -3.65 -14.96 -3.10
CA THR A 192 -3.64 -14.86 -4.55
C THR A 192 -2.20 -14.77 -5.07
N PRO A 193 -1.76 -15.64 -5.99
CA PRO A 193 -0.42 -15.57 -6.55
C PRO A 193 -0.26 -14.44 -7.58
N TYR A 194 0.96 -13.91 -7.68
CA TYR A 194 1.30 -12.92 -8.71
C TYR A 194 1.27 -13.52 -10.13
N THR A 195 1.88 -14.70 -10.31
CA THR A 195 1.85 -15.47 -11.56
C THR A 195 1.06 -16.75 -11.34
N LEU A 196 0.17 -17.08 -12.26
CA LEU A 196 -0.61 -18.30 -12.19
C LEU A 196 0.25 -19.54 -12.50
N ALA A 197 -0.21 -20.70 -12.03
CA ALA A 197 0.42 -21.99 -12.28
C ALA A 197 0.70 -22.20 -13.78
N GLY A 198 1.88 -22.77 -14.08
CA GLY A 198 2.37 -22.91 -15.45
C GLY A 198 2.95 -21.62 -16.04
N GLY A 199 3.18 -20.58 -15.22
CA GLY A 199 3.75 -19.30 -15.69
C GLY A 199 2.74 -18.40 -16.41
N ARG A 200 1.44 -18.68 -16.27
CA ARG A 200 0.39 -17.95 -16.98
C ARG A 200 0.18 -16.57 -16.35
N PRO A 201 0.00 -15.50 -17.14
CA PRO A 201 -0.38 -14.19 -16.62
C PRO A 201 -1.86 -14.18 -16.21
N TRP A 202 -2.23 -13.20 -15.40
CA TRP A 202 -3.64 -12.86 -15.16
C TRP A 202 -4.21 -12.12 -16.37
N ASP A 203 -5.14 -12.76 -17.08
CA ASP A 203 -5.99 -12.09 -18.07
C ASP A 203 -7.36 -11.73 -17.47
N GLU A 204 -8.19 -11.05 -18.25
CA GLU A 204 -9.53 -10.64 -17.84
C GLU A 204 -10.42 -11.84 -17.48
N GLN A 205 -10.29 -12.96 -18.19
CA GLN A 205 -11.10 -14.15 -17.93
C GLN A 205 -10.76 -14.77 -16.57
N GLU A 206 -9.47 -14.93 -16.25
CA GLU A 206 -8.99 -15.45 -14.97
C GLU A 206 -9.34 -14.51 -13.81
N GLN A 207 -9.23 -13.20 -14.02
CA GLN A 207 -9.65 -12.18 -13.04
C GLN A 207 -11.13 -12.31 -12.70
N ASN A 208 -11.99 -12.36 -13.72
CA ASN A 208 -13.44 -12.49 -13.54
C ASN A 208 -13.80 -13.83 -12.89
N ALA A 209 -13.18 -14.94 -13.32
CA ALA A 209 -13.42 -16.26 -12.74
C ALA A 209 -13.03 -16.32 -11.25
N TYR A 210 -11.93 -15.65 -10.87
CA TYR A 210 -11.56 -15.53 -9.46
C TYR A 210 -12.57 -14.69 -8.68
N ALA A 211 -12.99 -13.53 -9.20
CA ALA A 211 -13.99 -12.69 -8.56
C ALA A 211 -15.34 -13.41 -8.38
N ASP A 212 -15.79 -14.15 -9.40
CA ASP A 212 -17.02 -14.95 -9.32
C ASP A 212 -16.94 -16.01 -8.21
N ARG A 213 -15.78 -16.68 -8.07
CA ARG A 213 -15.53 -17.62 -6.97
C ARG A 213 -15.57 -16.94 -5.59
N VAL A 214 -14.97 -15.75 -5.47
CA VAL A 214 -15.04 -14.96 -4.23
C VAL A 214 -16.50 -14.63 -3.92
N PHE A 215 -17.29 -14.24 -4.93
CA PHE A 215 -18.70 -13.92 -4.76
C PHE A 215 -19.54 -15.15 -4.41
N ASP A 216 -19.21 -16.33 -4.91
CA ASP A 216 -19.85 -17.60 -4.50
C ASP A 216 -19.67 -17.85 -3.00
N TRP A 217 -18.48 -17.54 -2.45
CA TRP A 217 -18.27 -17.62 -1.01
C TRP A 217 -19.08 -16.56 -0.25
N VAL A 218 -19.12 -15.32 -0.71
CA VAL A 218 -19.95 -14.27 -0.09
C VAL A 218 -21.43 -14.67 -0.13
N GLU A 219 -21.92 -15.19 -1.26
CA GLU A 219 -23.29 -15.69 -1.46
C GLU A 219 -23.66 -16.78 -0.45
N ALA A 220 -22.72 -17.68 -0.12
CA ALA A 220 -22.94 -18.72 0.89
C ALA A 220 -23.20 -18.16 2.30
N TYR A 221 -22.63 -16.99 2.63
CA TYR A 221 -22.87 -16.30 3.91
C TYR A 221 -23.96 -15.24 3.85
N ALA A 222 -24.22 -14.67 2.66
CA ALA A 222 -25.20 -13.62 2.42
C ALA A 222 -25.94 -13.88 1.09
N PRO A 223 -26.91 -14.81 1.07
CA PRO A 223 -27.66 -15.14 -0.14
C PRO A 223 -28.34 -13.92 -0.77
N GLY A 224 -28.30 -13.83 -2.10
CA GLY A 224 -28.76 -12.70 -2.87
C GLY A 224 -27.70 -11.60 -3.10
N PHE A 225 -26.47 -11.78 -2.62
CA PHE A 225 -25.35 -10.88 -2.87
C PHE A 225 -24.99 -10.81 -4.34
N LYS A 226 -24.85 -11.94 -5.04
CA LYS A 226 -24.51 -11.94 -6.47
C LYS A 226 -25.55 -11.20 -7.29
N ALA A 227 -26.81 -11.34 -6.92
CA ALA A 227 -27.93 -10.65 -7.57
C ALA A 227 -28.03 -9.16 -7.20
N SER A 228 -27.22 -8.63 -6.28
CA SER A 228 -27.16 -7.18 -6.00
C SER A 228 -26.01 -6.49 -6.70
N VAL A 229 -25.06 -7.23 -7.26
CA VAL A 229 -23.87 -6.66 -7.91
C VAL A 229 -24.27 -5.91 -9.18
N VAL A 230 -23.95 -4.61 -9.22
CA VAL A 230 -24.14 -3.73 -10.39
C VAL A 230 -22.83 -3.42 -11.11
N GLY A 231 -21.69 -3.64 -10.45
CA GLY A 231 -20.37 -3.43 -11.04
C GLY A 231 -19.26 -3.99 -10.17
N ARG A 232 -18.12 -4.29 -10.79
CA ARG A 232 -16.91 -4.77 -10.11
C ARG A 232 -15.65 -4.18 -10.72
N ASP A 233 -14.65 -3.98 -9.89
CA ASP A 233 -13.28 -3.60 -10.26
C ASP A 233 -12.32 -4.55 -9.53
N ILE A 234 -11.45 -5.22 -10.29
CA ILE A 234 -10.63 -6.34 -9.82
C ILE A 234 -9.15 -5.95 -9.94
N LEU A 235 -8.47 -5.85 -8.81
CA LEU A 235 -7.08 -5.44 -8.69
C LEU A 235 -6.24 -6.61 -8.17
N THR A 236 -5.83 -7.49 -9.09
CA THR A 236 -4.90 -8.60 -8.82
C THR A 236 -3.47 -8.09 -8.59
N PRO A 237 -2.53 -8.91 -8.06
CA PRO A 237 -1.16 -8.45 -7.81
C PRO A 237 -0.46 -7.78 -9.01
N PRO A 238 -0.51 -8.32 -10.25
CA PRO A 238 0.09 -7.64 -11.39
C PRO A 238 -0.63 -6.33 -11.78
N ALA A 239 -1.95 -6.25 -11.57
CA ALA A 239 -2.70 -5.01 -11.79
C ALA A 239 -2.30 -3.92 -10.79
N LEU A 240 -2.15 -4.29 -9.50
CA LEU A 240 -1.64 -3.39 -8.46
C LEU A 240 -0.23 -2.90 -8.79
N GLU A 241 0.66 -3.78 -9.24
CA GLU A 241 2.00 -3.39 -9.69
C GLU A 241 1.94 -2.36 -10.81
N LYS A 242 1.16 -2.65 -11.86
CA LYS A 242 1.05 -1.80 -13.04
C LYS A 242 0.49 -0.41 -12.73
N ILE A 243 -0.56 -0.34 -11.91
CA ILE A 243 -1.28 0.91 -11.63
C ILE A 243 -0.51 1.78 -10.63
N PHE A 244 0.08 1.17 -9.60
CA PHE A 244 0.65 1.90 -8.46
C PHE A 244 2.18 1.86 -8.39
N GLY A 245 2.86 1.18 -9.31
CA GLY A 245 4.32 1.04 -9.29
C GLY A 245 4.83 0.20 -8.12
N LEU A 246 4.11 -0.87 -7.77
CA LEU A 246 4.38 -1.74 -6.63
C LEU A 246 5.02 -3.05 -7.11
N PRO A 247 6.36 -3.24 -7.07
CA PRO A 247 6.97 -4.50 -7.50
C PRO A 247 6.35 -5.70 -6.80
N GLY A 248 5.96 -6.73 -7.55
CA GLY A 248 5.26 -7.92 -7.07
C GLY A 248 3.84 -7.66 -6.56
N GLY A 249 3.30 -6.44 -6.72
CA GLY A 249 1.96 -6.02 -6.31
C GLY A 249 1.80 -5.73 -4.81
N ASN A 250 2.88 -5.71 -4.04
CA ASN A 250 2.79 -5.67 -2.57
C ASN A 250 2.71 -4.23 -2.06
N ILE A 251 1.56 -3.89 -1.46
CA ILE A 251 1.24 -2.56 -0.92
C ILE A 251 2.16 -2.11 0.22
N PHE A 252 2.90 -3.04 0.83
CA PHE A 252 3.91 -2.72 1.83
C PHE A 252 5.29 -2.46 1.20
N HIS A 253 5.47 -2.63 -0.11
CA HIS A 253 6.77 -2.55 -0.83
C HIS A 253 7.79 -3.61 -0.38
N GLY A 254 7.31 -4.72 0.19
CA GLY A 254 8.13 -5.82 0.68
C GLY A 254 7.37 -6.68 1.67
N ALA A 255 7.73 -7.96 1.78
CA ALA A 255 7.15 -8.91 2.69
C ALA A 255 7.18 -8.43 4.15
N MET A 256 6.23 -8.92 4.93
CA MET A 256 6.11 -8.68 6.37
C MET A 256 6.65 -9.88 7.16
N SER A 257 7.71 -10.51 6.67
CA SER A 257 8.43 -11.60 7.33
C SER A 257 9.51 -11.05 8.28
N LEU A 258 9.97 -11.86 9.22
CA LEU A 258 10.94 -11.42 10.24
C LEU A 258 12.27 -10.95 9.63
N ASP A 259 12.67 -11.53 8.49
CA ASP A 259 13.86 -11.21 7.73
C ASP A 259 13.74 -9.93 6.87
N GLN A 260 12.54 -9.34 6.75
CA GLN A 260 12.31 -8.08 6.01
C GLN A 260 11.56 -7.00 6.82
N LEU A 261 11.50 -7.19 8.14
CA LEU A 261 10.85 -6.26 9.07
C LEU A 261 11.83 -5.55 9.99
N TYR A 262 11.35 -4.44 10.57
CA TYR A 262 12.09 -3.64 11.55
C TYR A 262 13.47 -3.21 11.07
N PHE A 263 14.54 -3.72 11.70
CA PHE A 263 15.92 -3.35 11.39
C PHE A 263 16.41 -3.96 10.07
N ALA A 264 15.72 -4.96 9.53
CA ALA A 264 16.05 -5.56 8.25
C ALA A 264 15.41 -4.82 7.05
N ARG A 265 14.69 -3.71 7.30
CA ARG A 265 13.94 -2.97 6.28
C ARG A 265 14.58 -1.61 5.94
N PRO A 266 14.90 -1.29 4.66
CA PRO A 266 14.76 -2.15 3.48
C PRO A 266 15.80 -3.28 3.45
N VAL A 267 16.99 -3.05 3.99
CA VAL A 267 18.05 -4.05 4.22
C VAL A 267 18.78 -3.68 5.52
N PRO A 268 19.39 -4.63 6.26
CA PRO A 268 20.00 -4.38 7.57
C PRO A 268 20.96 -3.18 7.62
N SER A 269 21.87 -3.06 6.65
CA SER A 269 22.89 -2.01 6.60
C SER A 269 22.36 -0.62 6.24
N TYR A 270 21.11 -0.52 5.77
CA TYR A 270 20.49 0.74 5.30
C TYR A 270 19.09 0.97 5.90
N SER A 271 18.83 0.43 7.09
CA SER A 271 17.56 0.62 7.80
C SER A 271 17.40 2.00 8.46
N GLY A 272 18.48 2.79 8.52
CA GLY A 272 18.52 4.15 9.05
C GLY A 272 18.10 5.25 8.07
N TYR A 273 17.24 4.95 7.09
CA TYR A 273 16.68 5.86 6.06
C TYR A 273 17.68 6.41 5.02
N ARG A 274 18.96 6.52 5.36
CA ARG A 274 20.05 6.85 4.43
C ARG A 274 20.28 5.69 3.46
N SER A 275 20.75 6.02 2.26
CA SER A 275 21.13 5.06 1.23
C SER A 275 22.63 5.14 0.91
N PRO A 276 23.19 4.23 0.08
CA PRO A 276 24.56 4.37 -0.39
C PRO A 276 24.81 5.64 -1.20
N VAL A 277 23.75 6.26 -1.75
CA VAL A 277 23.80 7.54 -2.47
C VAL A 277 23.62 8.69 -1.46
N PRO A 278 24.65 9.53 -1.22
CA PRO A 278 24.53 10.66 -0.30
C PRO A 278 23.41 11.61 -0.71
N GLY A 279 22.55 12.01 0.22
CA GLY A 279 21.42 12.91 -0.05
C GLY A 279 20.17 12.21 -0.61
N LEU A 280 20.20 10.90 -0.87
CA LEU A 280 19.03 10.09 -1.21
C LEU A 280 18.55 9.27 0.00
N TYR A 281 17.27 9.42 0.32
CA TYR A 281 16.61 8.78 1.47
C TYR A 281 15.40 7.97 1.01
N LEU A 282 15.15 6.82 1.65
CA LEU A 282 13.92 6.05 1.44
C LEU A 282 12.89 6.44 2.52
N CYS A 283 11.69 6.83 2.10
CA CYS A 283 10.67 7.40 2.99
C CYS A 283 9.28 6.74 2.92
N GLY A 284 9.11 5.74 2.04
CA GLY A 284 7.83 5.04 1.85
C GLY A 284 7.66 3.77 2.66
N SER A 285 6.62 2.99 2.34
CA SER A 285 6.24 1.73 3.01
C SER A 285 7.38 0.68 3.06
N GLY A 286 8.34 0.78 2.13
CA GLY A 286 9.52 -0.08 2.08
C GLY A 286 10.61 0.29 3.09
N ALA A 287 10.46 1.38 3.85
CA ALA A 287 11.36 1.78 4.92
C ALA A 287 10.81 1.42 6.30
N HIS A 288 11.70 1.39 7.30
CA HIS A 288 11.31 1.25 8.71
C HIS A 288 10.27 2.32 9.12
N PRO A 289 9.25 2.00 9.93
CA PRO A 289 9.00 0.74 10.66
C PRO A 289 8.20 -0.34 9.90
N GLY A 290 7.74 -0.06 8.68
CA GLY A 290 6.89 -0.97 7.92
C GLY A 290 5.93 -0.19 7.00
N GLY A 291 5.02 -0.90 6.34
CA GLY A 291 4.05 -0.27 5.47
C GLY A 291 2.70 0.03 6.14
N GLY A 292 1.75 0.48 5.33
CA GLY A 292 0.45 1.00 5.79
C GLY A 292 0.44 2.53 5.91
N VAL A 293 -0.74 3.11 6.16
CA VAL A 293 -0.95 4.57 6.14
C VAL A 293 -0.64 5.20 7.51
N MET A 294 0.55 4.91 8.07
CA MET A 294 0.95 5.40 9.39
C MET A 294 1.76 6.71 9.36
N GLY A 295 2.34 7.07 8.22
CA GLY A 295 3.19 8.26 8.05
C GLY A 295 4.56 8.24 8.77
N ALA A 296 4.83 7.23 9.60
CA ALA A 296 6.06 7.15 10.40
C ALA A 296 7.34 7.08 9.55
N ALA A 297 7.37 6.25 8.50
CA ALA A 297 8.51 6.15 7.59
C ALA A 297 8.87 7.51 6.97
N GLY A 298 7.85 8.22 6.46
CA GLY A 298 7.99 9.56 5.90
C GLY A 298 8.53 10.57 6.91
N ARG A 299 7.92 10.63 8.10
CA ARG A 299 8.35 11.53 9.19
C ARG A 299 9.79 11.27 9.61
N ASN A 300 10.17 10.00 9.77
CA ASN A 300 11.50 9.64 10.25
C ASN A 300 12.57 9.93 9.19
N ALA A 301 12.32 9.57 7.93
CA ALA A 301 13.21 9.90 6.82
C ALA A 301 13.40 11.42 6.67
N ALA A 302 12.32 12.20 6.77
CA ALA A 302 12.40 13.66 6.76
C ALA A 302 13.24 14.22 7.92
N SER A 303 13.12 13.65 9.13
CA SER A 303 13.92 14.06 10.28
C SER A 303 15.41 13.82 10.04
N VAL A 304 15.77 12.65 9.51
CA VAL A 304 17.16 12.31 9.16
C VAL A 304 17.71 13.21 8.06
N ALA A 305 16.91 13.45 7.01
CA ALA A 305 17.28 14.36 5.93
C ALA A 305 17.53 15.79 6.43
N LEU A 306 16.71 16.30 7.35
CA LEU A 306 16.88 17.62 7.95
C LEU A 306 18.13 17.71 8.83
N GLU A 307 18.48 16.65 9.56
CA GLU A 307 19.73 16.59 10.34
C GLU A 307 20.95 16.69 9.44
N ASP A 308 20.98 15.91 8.36
CA ASP A 308 22.07 15.93 7.38
C ASP A 308 22.15 17.28 6.68
N PHE A 309 21.01 17.85 6.29
CA PHE A 309 20.95 19.17 5.65
C PHE A 309 21.59 20.25 6.50
N LYS A 310 21.29 20.28 7.81
CA LYS A 310 21.86 21.25 8.75
C LYS A 310 23.36 21.09 8.92
N ARG A 311 23.87 19.84 8.94
CA ARG A 311 25.30 19.56 9.01
C ARG A 311 26.04 20.07 7.77
N HIS A 312 25.47 19.88 6.58
CA HIS A 312 26.10 20.28 5.31
C HIS A 312 26.04 21.79 5.04
N THR A 313 25.03 22.49 5.54
CA THR A 313 24.83 23.94 5.34
C THR A 313 25.46 24.81 6.42
N GLY A 314 26.12 24.22 7.43
CA GLY A 314 26.69 24.97 8.56
C GLY A 314 25.64 25.61 9.47
N LEU A 315 24.35 25.32 9.27
CA LEU A 315 23.23 25.69 10.13
C LEU A 315 23.21 24.79 11.38
N ALA A 316 24.34 24.70 12.09
CA ALA A 316 24.41 24.05 13.38
C ALA A 316 23.64 24.89 14.40
N ARG A 317 22.78 24.22 15.18
CA ARG A 317 21.95 24.75 16.27
C ARG A 317 22.60 25.95 16.95
N GLY A 318 21.97 27.13 16.83
CA GLY A 318 22.14 28.18 17.83
C GLY A 318 21.93 27.53 19.19
N LYS A 319 22.94 27.63 20.05
CA LYS A 319 22.92 27.10 21.42
C LYS A 319 21.74 27.74 22.15
N GLY A 320 20.60 27.06 22.18
CA GLY A 320 19.56 27.29 23.16
C GLY A 320 20.07 26.74 24.48
N TRP A 321 20.65 27.63 25.29
CA TRP A 321 20.85 27.40 26.70
C TRP A 321 19.48 27.24 27.35
N TRP A 322 19.18 26.07 27.90
CA TRP A 322 18.27 25.96 29.03
C TRP A 322 18.87 24.97 30.03
N LEU A 323 19.42 25.56 31.09
CA LEU A 323 19.70 24.97 32.38
C LEU A 323 18.38 24.75 33.13
N SER A 324 18.40 23.74 34.01
CA SER A 324 17.46 23.33 35.08
C SER A 324 16.03 22.97 34.67
#